data_AF-A0A7S1H3S4-F1
#
_entry.id   AF-A0A7S1H3S4-F1
#
_cell.length_a   1.000
_cell.length_b   1.000
_cell.length_c   1.000
_cell.angle_alpha   90.00
_cell.angle_beta   90.00
_cell.angle_gamma   90.00
#
_symmetry.space_group_name_H-M   'P 1'
#
loop_
_entity.id
_entity.type
_entity.pdbx_description
1 polymer ?
#
loop_
_entity_poly.entity_id
_entity_poly.type
_entity_poly.pdbx_seq_one_letter_code
_entity_poly.pdbx_strand_id
1 'polypeptide(L)'
;DSYSEAIRLCEDGKNSHVYFSNRAATLCYLERYKEAESDSERSLKLKPDYSKAHARLGLARFFLGDYEGAVDAYTTALKYDPDNSASKSYLKKAKARLGR
;
A
#
# COMPACT_ATOMS: atom_id res chain seq x y z
N ASP A 1 -1.63 3.43 -23.66
CA ASP A 1 -1.32 2.99 -22.28
C ASP A 1 -2.57 2.65 -21.50
N SER A 2 -2.77 1.37 -21.23
CA SER A 2 -3.94 0.81 -20.53
C SER A 2 -4.18 1.42 -19.13
N TYR A 3 -3.16 2.02 -18.53
CA TYR A 3 -3.27 2.74 -17.26
C TYR A 3 -4.07 4.05 -17.38
N SER A 4 -3.81 4.81 -18.45
CA SER A 4 -4.53 6.06 -18.73
C SER A 4 -6.00 5.83 -19.07
N GLU A 5 -6.31 4.66 -19.62
CA GLU A 5 -7.67 4.22 -19.94
C GLU A 5 -8.42 3.71 -18.70
N ALA A 6 -7.75 2.99 -17.80
CA ALA A 6 -8.30 2.58 -16.50
C ALA A 6 -8.69 3.78 -15.62
N ILE A 7 -7.96 4.90 -15.72
CA ILE A 7 -8.29 6.17 -15.03
C ILE A 7 -9.57 6.80 -15.59
N ARG A 8 -9.86 6.62 -16.88
CA ARG A 8 -11.06 7.20 -17.53
C ARG A 8 -12.34 6.43 -17.22
N LEU A 9 -12.23 5.13 -16.94
CA LEU A 9 -13.38 4.24 -16.71
C LEU A 9 -13.85 4.19 -15.26
N CYS A 10 -13.10 4.77 -14.32
CA CYS A 10 -13.55 4.92 -12.93
C CYS A 10 -14.39 6.21 -12.84
N GLU A 11 -15.64 6.11 -12.38
CA GLU A 11 -16.58 7.24 -12.27
C GLU A 11 -16.02 8.44 -11.45
N ASP A 12 -15.01 8.20 -10.60
CA ASP A 12 -14.29 9.22 -9.80
C ASP A 12 -12.94 9.69 -10.39
N GLY A 13 -12.50 9.13 -11.52
CA GLY A 13 -11.23 9.47 -12.16
C GLY A 13 -10.01 9.45 -11.21
N LYS A 14 -9.25 10.56 -11.18
CA LYS A 14 -8.07 10.77 -10.30
C LYS A 14 -8.39 10.80 -8.79
N ASN A 15 -9.67 10.72 -8.40
CA ASN A 15 -10.11 10.73 -7.00
C ASN A 15 -10.54 9.34 -6.50
N SER A 16 -10.37 8.27 -7.28
CA SER A 16 -10.68 6.91 -6.82
C SER A 16 -9.60 6.39 -5.86
N HIS A 17 -10.01 5.69 -4.80
CA HIS A 17 -9.09 4.97 -3.92
C HIS A 17 -8.23 3.96 -4.69
N VAL A 18 -8.77 3.35 -5.76
CA VAL A 18 -8.05 2.41 -6.64
C VAL A 18 -6.93 3.13 -7.39
N TYR A 19 -7.18 4.35 -7.89
CA TYR A 19 -6.17 5.14 -8.58
C TYR A 19 -4.95 5.41 -7.69
N PHE A 20 -5.17 5.91 -6.48
CA PHE A 20 -4.08 6.16 -5.54
C PHE A 20 -3.34 4.88 -5.15
N SER A 21 -4.05 3.78 -4.91
CA SER A 21 -3.41 2.50 -4.59
C SER A 21 -2.56 1.94 -5.74
N ASN A 22 -3.02 2.09 -6.99
CA ASN A 22 -2.28 1.64 -8.15
C ASN A 22 -1.05 2.53 -8.40
N ARG A 23 -1.20 3.85 -8.25
CA ARG A 23 -0.07 4.79 -8.38
C ARG A 23 0.96 4.55 -7.28
N ALA A 24 0.53 4.31 -6.04
CA ALA A 24 1.41 3.88 -4.95
C ALA A 24 2.20 2.60 -5.30
N ALA A 25 1.56 1.63 -5.95
CA ALA A 25 2.25 0.42 -6.41
C ALA A 25 3.37 0.74 -7.41
N THR A 26 3.10 1.60 -8.39
CA THR A 26 4.11 2.06 -9.36
C THR A 26 5.21 2.87 -8.68
N LEU A 27 4.88 3.73 -7.73
CA LEU A 27 5.85 4.52 -6.98
C LEU A 27 6.77 3.63 -6.13
N CYS A 28 6.24 2.57 -5.49
CA CYS A 28 7.08 1.57 -4.82
C CYS A 28 8.03 0.86 -5.79
N TYR A 29 7.58 0.53 -7.00
CA TYR A 29 8.44 -0.06 -8.04
C TYR A 29 9.55 0.90 -8.50
N LEU A 30 9.25 2.20 -8.54
CA LEU A 30 10.21 3.27 -8.84
C LEU A 30 11.03 3.70 -7.62
N GLU A 31 10.94 3.00 -6.49
CA GLU A 31 11.62 3.31 -5.22
C GLU A 31 11.29 4.70 -4.64
N ARG A 32 10.19 5.32 -5.09
CA ARG A 32 9.69 6.61 -4.62
C ARG A 32 8.79 6.42 -3.40
N TYR A 33 9.36 5.89 -2.32
CA TYR A 33 8.59 5.37 -1.20
C TYR A 33 7.79 6.44 -0.43
N LYS A 34 8.32 7.65 -0.25
CA LYS A 34 7.58 8.76 0.41
C LYS A 34 6.30 9.12 -0.34
N GLU A 35 6.34 9.11 -1.67
CA GLU A 35 5.17 9.41 -2.50
C GLU A 35 4.20 8.23 -2.51
N ALA A 36 4.72 7.00 -2.51
CA ALA A 36 3.90 5.80 -2.38
C ALA A 36 3.16 5.75 -1.03
N GLU A 37 3.79 6.17 0.06
CA GLU A 37 3.15 6.32 1.37
C GLU A 37 2.00 7.33 1.28
N SER A 38 2.26 8.54 0.79
CA SER A 38 1.24 9.58 0.66
C SER A 38 0.03 9.14 -0.17
N ASP A 39 0.27 8.43 -1.28
CA ASP A 39 -0.80 7.87 -2.10
C ASP A 39 -1.56 6.75 -1.41
N SER A 40 -0.85 5.86 -0.70
CA SER A 40 -1.50 4.79 0.05
C SER A 40 -2.41 5.36 1.14
N GLU A 41 -1.95 6.38 1.88
CA GLU A 41 -2.77 7.10 2.86
C GLU A 41 -3.97 7.79 2.23
N ARG A 42 -3.81 8.40 1.05
CA ARG A 42 -4.93 9.01 0.33
C ARG A 42 -5.95 7.97 -0.14
N SER A 43 -5.49 6.81 -0.60
CA SER A 43 -6.35 5.67 -0.90
C SER A 43 -7.16 5.24 0.32
N LEU A 44 -6.50 5.13 1.49
CA LEU A 44 -7.11 4.73 2.75
C LEU A 44 -8.06 5.78 3.33
N LYS A 45 -7.82 7.08 3.10
CA LYS A 45 -8.79 8.14 3.44
C LYS A 45 -10.11 7.99 2.69
N LEU A 46 -10.05 7.52 1.44
CA LEU A 46 -11.22 7.29 0.60
C LEU A 46 -11.88 5.94 0.88
N LYS A 47 -11.08 4.90 1.15
CA LYS A 47 -11.55 3.56 1.47
C LYS A 47 -10.67 2.92 2.57
N PRO A 48 -11.04 3.07 3.86
CA PRO A 48 -10.21 2.63 4.99
C PRO A 48 -10.00 1.12 5.12
N ASP A 49 -10.90 0.31 4.54
CA ASP A 49 -10.88 -1.15 4.55
C ASP A 49 -10.15 -1.75 3.33
N TYR A 50 -9.50 -0.92 2.50
CA TYR A 50 -8.87 -1.41 1.28
C TYR A 50 -7.53 -2.10 1.55
N SER A 51 -7.55 -3.44 1.64
CA SER A 51 -6.39 -4.28 1.96
C SER A 51 -5.16 -3.98 1.09
N LYS A 52 -5.34 -3.75 -0.22
CA LYS A 52 -4.25 -3.42 -1.15
C LYS A 52 -3.54 -2.13 -0.77
N ALA A 53 -4.26 -1.09 -0.37
CA ALA A 53 -3.63 0.17 0.03
C ALA A 53 -2.86 0.04 1.35
N HIS A 54 -3.37 -0.73 2.32
CA HIS A 54 -2.61 -1.11 3.52
C HIS A 54 -1.32 -1.86 3.18
N ALA A 55 -1.37 -2.81 2.23
CA ALA A 55 -0.18 -3.51 1.78
C ALA A 55 0.84 -2.60 1.08
N ARG A 56 0.38 -1.59 0.31
CA ARG A 56 1.27 -0.58 -0.30
C ARG A 56 1.87 0.35 0.73
N LEU A 57 1.08 0.78 1.72
CA LEU A 57 1.56 1.58 2.84
C LEU A 57 2.65 0.83 3.63
N GLY A 58 2.42 -0.44 3.93
CA GLY A 58 3.39 -1.28 4.63
C GLY A 58 4.69 -1.46 3.84
N LEU A 59 4.62 -1.56 2.52
CA LEU A 59 5.79 -1.66 1.66
C LEU A 59 6.59 -0.37 1.64
N ALA A 60 5.92 0.76 1.46
CA ALA A 60 6.53 2.08 1.47
C ALA A 60 7.26 2.33 2.81
N ARG A 61 6.58 2.14 3.94
CA ARG A 61 7.15 2.31 5.28
C ARG A 61 8.31 1.38 5.57
N PHE A 62 8.22 0.12 5.14
CA PHE A 62 9.32 -0.84 5.28
C PHE A 62 10.61 -0.34 4.62
N PHE A 63 10.52 0.20 3.40
CA PHE A 63 11.68 0.73 2.69
C PHE A 63 12.10 2.13 3.15
N LEU A 64 11.22 2.89 3.79
CA LEU A 64 11.57 4.13 4.50
C LEU A 64 12.25 3.86 5.86
N GLY A 65 12.29 2.61 6.32
CA GLY A 65 12.86 2.23 7.61
C GLY A 65 11.88 2.36 8.79
N ASP A 66 10.64 2.77 8.54
CA ASP A 66 9.55 2.74 9.52
C ASP A 66 8.98 1.33 9.64
N TYR A 67 9.73 0.48 10.34
CA TYR A 67 9.34 -0.92 10.51
C TYR A 67 8.12 -1.10 11.43
N GLU A 68 7.90 -0.19 12.38
CA GLU A 68 6.71 -0.23 13.24
C GLU A 68 5.46 0.06 12.43
N GLY A 69 5.44 1.17 11.69
CA GLY A 69 4.33 1.51 10.81
C GLY A 69 4.14 0.49 9.68
N ALA A 70 5.20 -0.18 9.22
CA ALA A 70 5.09 -1.30 8.29
C ALA A 70 4.37 -2.50 8.91
N VAL A 71 4.70 -2.88 10.15
CA VAL A 71 4.03 -3.97 10.88
C VAL A 71 2.54 -3.67 11.02
N ASP A 72 2.18 -2.45 11.41
CA ASP A 72 0.77 -2.06 11.61
C ASP A 72 -0.02 -2.11 10.29
N ALA A 73 0.57 -1.57 9.22
CA ALA A 73 -0.06 -1.57 7.90
C ALA A 73 -0.23 -3.00 7.35
N TYR A 74 0.79 -3.86 7.45
CA TYR A 74 0.65 -5.25 7.00
C TYR A 74 -0.29 -6.09 7.85
N THR A 75 -0.32 -5.85 9.16
CA THR A 75 -1.28 -6.50 10.07
C THR A 75 -2.72 -6.12 9.68
N THR A 76 -2.94 -4.84 9.38
CA THR A 76 -4.25 -4.36 8.92
C THR A 76 -4.59 -4.89 7.52
N ALA A 77 -3.62 -4.96 6.60
CA ALA A 77 -3.83 -5.57 5.29
C ALA A 77 -4.31 -7.02 5.41
N LEU A 78 -3.65 -7.81 6.27
CA LEU A 78 -3.99 -9.21 6.53
C LEU A 78 -5.30 -9.41 7.30
N LYS A 79 -5.75 -8.40 8.05
CA LYS A 79 -7.09 -8.42 8.66
C LYS A 79 -8.18 -8.44 7.58
N TYR A 80 -7.99 -7.71 6.48
CA TYR A 80 -8.97 -7.61 5.39
C TYR A 80 -8.72 -8.60 4.24
N ASP A 81 -7.49 -9.05 4.06
CA ASP A 81 -7.10 -10.07 3.08
C ASP A 81 -6.11 -11.06 3.73
N PRO A 82 -6.62 -12.06 4.48
CA PRO A 82 -5.79 -13.00 5.24
C PRO A 82 -4.89 -13.88 4.38
N ASP A 83 -5.16 -14.01 3.08
CA ASP A 83 -4.43 -14.89 2.18
C ASP A 83 -3.32 -14.18 1.40
N ASN A 84 -3.09 -12.90 1.68
CA ASN A 84 -2.05 -12.13 1.03
C ASN A 84 -0.63 -12.58 1.42
N SER A 85 -0.05 -13.49 0.62
CA SER A 85 1.29 -14.03 0.83
C SER A 85 2.39 -12.97 0.89
N ALA A 86 2.26 -11.90 0.10
CA ALA A 86 3.23 -10.80 0.11
C ALA A 86 3.21 -10.06 1.45
N SER A 87 2.03 -9.69 1.95
CA SER A 87 1.87 -9.06 3.25
C SER A 87 2.37 -9.96 4.39
N LYS A 88 2.12 -11.27 4.35
CA LYS A 88 2.70 -12.22 5.34
C LYS A 88 4.23 -12.20 5.34
N SER A 89 4.83 -12.25 4.16
CA SER A 89 6.29 -12.26 3.99
C SER A 89 6.91 -10.95 4.51
N TYR A 90 6.36 -9.81 4.12
CA TYR A 90 6.88 -8.52 4.56
C TYR A 90 6.60 -8.22 6.03
N LEU A 91 5.47 -8.67 6.59
CA LEU A 91 5.23 -8.59 8.03
C LEU A 91 6.33 -9.32 8.81
N LYS A 92 6.68 -10.54 8.40
CA LYS A 92 7.78 -11.30 9.02
C LYS A 92 9.11 -10.56 8.91
N LYS A 93 9.42 -9.98 7.74
CA LYS A 93 10.65 -9.18 7.53
C LYS A 93 10.66 -7.93 8.41
N ALA A 94 9.54 -7.20 8.51
CA ALA A 94 9.42 -5.99 9.32
C ALA A 94 9.59 -6.29 10.81
N LYS A 95 8.96 -7.36 11.31
CA LYS A 95 9.14 -7.85 12.68
C LYS A 95 10.60 -8.23 12.97
N ALA A 96 11.24 -8.97 12.07
CA ALA A 96 12.66 -9.31 12.19
C ALA A 96 13.58 -8.08 12.25
N ARG A 97 13.27 -7.02 11.47
CA ARG A 97 14.01 -5.74 11.51
C ARG A 97 13.87 -5.01 12.85
N LEU A 98 12.76 -5.21 13.55
CA LEU A 98 12.52 -4.70 14.91
C LEU A 98 13.08 -5.61 16.00
N GLY A 99 13.62 -6.79 15.65
CA GLY A 99 14.09 -7.77 16.63
C GLY A 99 12.96 -8.50 17.37
N ARG A 100 11.78 -8.64 16.74
CA ARG A 100 10.61 -9.33 17.30
C ARG A 100 9.98 -10.32 16.33
#